data_AF-A0A6B3HK21-F1
#
_entry.id   AF-A0A6B3HK21-F1
#
_cell.length_a   1.000
_cell.length_b   1.000
_cell.length_c   1.000
_cell.angle_alpha   90.00
_cell.angle_beta   90.00
_cell.angle_gamma   90.00
#
_symmetry.space_group_name_H-M   'P 1'
#
loop_
_entity.id
_entity.type
_entity.pdbx_description
1 polymer ?
#
loop_
_entity_poly.entity_id
_entity_poly.type
_entity_poly.pdbx_seq_one_letter_code
_entity_poly.pdbx_strand_id
1 'polypeptide(L)' 'ERDGGMTPMLTDFGIARLADSPGLTRTHEFVGTPAYVAPESAEGRPQTSAVDIYGAGILLYELVTGRPPFAGGT' A
#
# COMPACT_ATOMS: atom_id res chain seq x y z
N GLU A 1 25.47 21.25 -12.29
CA GLU A 1 24.74 21.00 -11.03
C GLU A 1 23.70 19.92 -11.25
N ARG A 2 23.23 19.24 -10.20
CA ARG A 2 21.93 18.54 -10.26
C ARG A 2 20.88 19.60 -9.95
N ASP A 3 20.04 19.94 -10.93
CA ASP A 3 18.88 20.79 -10.74
C ASP A 3 18.08 20.35 -9.50
N GLY A 4 17.49 21.31 -8.78
CA GLY A 4 16.68 21.11 -7.57
C GLY A 4 15.38 20.34 -7.78
N GLY A 5 15.44 19.19 -8.43
CA GLY A 5 14.32 18.27 -8.64
C GLY A 5 14.02 17.48 -7.38
N MET A 6 12.74 17.46 -7.00
CA MET A 6 12.26 16.63 -5.89
C MET A 6 12.34 15.15 -6.28
N THR A 7 13.11 14.38 -5.52
CA THR A 7 13.17 12.92 -5.68
C THR A 7 12.24 12.28 -4.64
N PRO A 8 11.16 11.59 -5.04
CA PRO A 8 10.29 10.91 -4.10
C PRO A 8 11.04 9.75 -3.44
N MET A 9 10.84 9.59 -2.14
CA MET A 9 11.44 8.54 -1.32
C MET A 9 10.32 7.74 -0.64
N LEU A 10 10.41 6.42 -0.67
CA LEU A 10 9.53 5.56 0.12
C LEU A 10 10.07 5.44 1.54
N THR A 11 9.19 5.58 2.53
CA THR A 11 9.51 5.52 3.96
C THR A 11 8.49 4.63 4.69
N ASP A 12 8.66 4.49 5.99
CA ASP A 12 7.81 3.71 6.90
C ASP A 12 7.73 2.22 6.55
N PHE A 13 8.84 1.52 6.78
CA PHE A 13 8.96 0.08 6.62
C PHE A 13 8.50 -0.70 7.87
N GLY A 14 7.74 -0.08 8.79
CA GLY A 14 7.34 -0.69 10.07
C GLY A 14 6.50 -1.97 9.93
N ILE A 15 5.82 -2.12 8.79
CA ILE A 15 5.00 -3.30 8.43
C ILE A 15 5.53 -4.05 7.20
N ALA A 16 6.71 -3.68 6.70
CA ALA A 16 7.28 -4.33 5.52
C ALA A 16 7.70 -5.78 5.86
N ARG A 17 7.53 -6.68 4.90
CA ARG A 17 7.97 -8.07 4.99
C ARG A 17 8.87 -8.44 3.82
N LEU A 18 9.74 -9.41 4.03
CA LEU A 18 10.51 -10.03 2.94
C LEU A 18 9.56 -10.82 2.04
N ALA A 19 9.73 -10.70 0.72
CA ALA A 19 8.90 -11.38 -0.28
C ALA A 19 8.89 -12.91 -0.10
N ASP A 20 10.03 -13.48 0.33
CA ASP A 20 10.22 -14.92 0.52
C ASP A 20 10.04 -15.37 1.99
N SER A 21 9.56 -14.49 2.87
CA SER A 21 9.30 -14.89 4.26
C SER A 21 8.03 -15.75 4.30
N PRO A 22 8.09 -16.99 4.82
CA PRO A 22 6.88 -17.78 5.02
C PRO A 22 5.92 -16.97 5.89
N GLY A 23 4.67 -16.86 5.44
CA GLY A 23 3.67 -15.95 5.98
C GLY A 23 3.50 -16.10 7.49
N LEU A 24 4.26 -15.31 8.25
CA LEU A 24 3.97 -15.04 9.64
C LEU A 24 2.75 -14.14 9.65
N THR A 25 1.56 -14.74 9.49
CA THR A 25 0.30 -14.12 9.85
C THR A 25 0.34 -13.91 11.36
N ARG A 26 0.88 -12.76 11.79
CA ARG A 26 0.43 -12.14 13.03
C ARG A 26 -0.97 -11.64 12.75
N THR A 27 -1.93 -12.55 12.84
CA THR A 27 -3.32 -12.23 13.09
C THR A 27 -3.32 -11.34 14.34
N HIS A 28 -3.76 -10.08 14.21
CA HIS A 28 -4.57 -9.35 15.19
C HIS A 28 -4.47 -7.83 15.19
N GLU A 29 -3.75 -7.21 14.26
CA GLU A 29 -3.82 -5.76 14.13
C GLU A 29 -3.86 -5.36 12.65
N PHE A 30 -4.99 -4.82 12.22
CA PHE A 30 -5.08 -4.19 10.90
C PHE A 30 -4.18 -2.95 10.95
N VAL A 31 -2.98 -3.06 10.41
CA VAL A 31 -2.04 -1.94 10.32
C VAL A 31 -2.01 -1.47 8.87
N GLY A 32 -2.51 -0.26 8.63
CA GLY A 32 -2.55 0.37 7.32
C GLY A 32 -3.70 1.37 7.21
N THR A 33 -3.66 2.22 6.18
CA THR A 33 -4.76 3.12 5.84
C THR A 33 -5.77 2.36 4.98
N PRO A 34 -7.01 2.08 5.46
CA PRO A 34 -7.93 1.16 4.79
C PRO A 34 -8.18 1.44 3.31
N ALA A 35 -8.16 2.72 2.92
CA ALA A 35 -8.38 3.16 1.55
C ALA A 35 -7.35 2.62 0.53
N TYR A 36 -6.17 2.14 0.96
CA TYR A 36 -5.09 1.68 0.08
C TYR A 36 -4.85 0.16 0.17
N VAL A 37 -5.66 -0.55 0.97
CA VAL A 37 -5.47 -1.98 1.21
C VAL A 37 -6.08 -2.79 0.07
N ALA A 38 -5.28 -3.71 -0.49
CA ALA A 38 -5.73 -4.65 -1.50
C ALA A 38 -6.82 -5.59 -0.96
N PRO A 39 -7.80 -6.00 -1.77
CA PRO A 39 -8.91 -6.84 -1.32
C PRO A 39 -8.43 -8.18 -0.74
N GLU A 40 -7.41 -8.81 -1.33
CA GLU A 40 -6.79 -10.02 -0.79
C GLU A 40 -6.18 -9.80 0.60
N SER A 41 -5.64 -8.62 0.88
CA SER A 41 -5.10 -8.28 2.19
C SER A 41 -6.23 -8.09 3.22
N ALA A 42 -7.32 -7.42 2.83
CA ALA A 42 -8.49 -7.21 3.68
C ALA A 42 -9.22 -8.52 4.01
N GLU A 43 -9.22 -9.47 3.08
CA GLU A 43 -9.81 -10.81 3.25
C GLU A 43 -8.88 -11.80 3.95
N GLY A 44 -7.64 -11.41 4.29
CA GLY A 44 -6.65 -12.29 4.91
C GLY A 44 -6.15 -13.41 3.99
N ARG A 45 -6.31 -13.24 2.67
CA ARG A 45 -5.79 -14.17 1.66
C ARG A 45 -4.26 -14.05 1.52
N PRO A 46 -3.59 -15.07 0.94
CA PRO A 46 -2.16 -14.98 0.64
C PRO A 46 -1.86 -13.74 -0.19
N GLN A 47 -0.94 -12.93 0.32
CA GLN A 47 -0.55 -11.68 -0.31
C GLN A 47 0.69 -11.90 -1.18
N THR A 48 0.72 -11.30 -2.36
CA THR A 48 1.86 -11.28 -3.27
C THR A 48 2.32 -9.83 -3.49
N SER A 49 3.30 -9.58 -4.36
CA SER A 49 3.67 -8.22 -4.77
C SER A 49 2.51 -7.42 -5.40
N ALA A 50 1.41 -8.09 -5.80
CA ALA A 50 0.22 -7.43 -6.29
C ALA A 50 -0.41 -6.45 -5.28
N VAL A 51 -0.25 -6.70 -3.97
CA VAL A 51 -0.82 -5.82 -2.92
C VAL A 51 -0.13 -4.45 -2.90
N ASP A 52 1.17 -4.40 -3.19
CA ASP A 52 1.94 -3.15 -3.27
C ASP A 52 1.56 -2.37 -4.53
N ILE A 53 1.33 -3.09 -5.65
CA ILE A 53 0.87 -2.49 -6.92
C ILE A 53 -0.52 -1.86 -6.74
N TYR A 54 -1.43 -2.53 -6.03
CA TYR A 54 -2.76 -2.01 -5.75
C TYR A 54 -2.69 -0.70 -4.96
N GLY A 55 -1.95 -0.68 -3.84
CA GLY A 55 -1.79 0.52 -3.02
C GLY A 55 -1.10 1.66 -3.78
N ALA A 56 -0.07 1.37 -4.57
CA ALA A 56 0.60 2.35 -5.42
C ALA A 56 -0.35 2.91 -6.50
N GLY A 57 -1.22 2.09 -7.08
CA GLY A 57 -2.24 2.54 -8.04
C GLY A 57 -3.23 3.53 -7.42
N ILE A 58 -3.67 3.26 -6.19
CA ILE A 58 -4.55 4.16 -5.43
C ILE A 58 -3.82 5.49 -5.12
N LEU A 59 -2.57 5.44 -4.68
CA LEU A 59 -1.75 6.62 -4.43
C LEU A 59 -1.56 7.46 -5.69
N LEU A 60 -1.22 6.83 -6.82
CA LEU A 60 -1.07 7.52 -8.10
C LEU A 60 -2.37 8.18 -8.55
N TYR A 61 -3.51 7.49 -8.40
CA TYR A 61 -4.82 8.07 -8.69
C TYR A 61 -5.09 9.31 -7.83
N GLU A 62 -4.83 9.24 -6.54
CA GLU A 62 -5.03 10.35 -5.63
C GLU A 62 -4.10 11.53 -5.92
N LEU A 63 -2.83 11.29 -6.22
CA LEU A 63 -1.89 12.35 -6.61
C LEU A 63 -2.37 13.12 -7.86
N VAL A 64 -3.03 12.44 -8.79
CA VAL A 64 -3.55 13.05 -10.02
C VAL A 64 -4.90 13.75 -9.79
N THR A 65 -5.76 13.20 -8.95
CA THR A 65 -7.17 13.63 -8.83
C THR A 65 -7.49 14.40 -7.55
N GLY A 66 -6.58 14.42 -6.58
CA GLY A 66 -6.76 15.00 -5.25
C GLY A 66 -7.65 14.19 -4.31
N ARG A 67 -8.09 12.98 -4.69
CA ARG A 67 -8.92 12.10 -3.86
C ARG A 67 -8.68 10.62 -4.18
N PRO A 68 -8.83 9.68 -3.24
CA PRO A 68 -8.75 8.26 -3.55
C PRO A 68 -9.90 7.83 -4.50
N PRO A 69 -9.71 6.76 -5.29
CA PRO A 69 -10.74 6.25 -6.20
C PRO A 69 -11.92 5.61 -5.45
N PHE A 70 -11.70 5.12 -4.23
CA PHE A 70 -12.70 4.48 -3.39
C PHE A 70 -12.74 5.17 -2.01
N ALA A 71 -13.71 6.06 -1.80
CA ALA A 71 -13.82 6.87 -0.58
C ALA A 71 -14.87 6.35 0.42
N GLY A 72 -15.29 5.09 0.31
CA GLY A 72 -16.29 4.50 1.23
C GLY A 72 -17.64 5.20 1.14
N GLY A 73 -18.37 4.94 0.05
CA GLY A 73 -19.75 5.35 -0.13
C GLY A 73 -20.53 4.18 -0.73
N THR A 74 -21.38 3.58 0.11
CA THR A 74 -22.24 2.39 -0.07
C THR A 74 -21.54 1.05 -0.26
#